data_AF-A0A954N9M2-F1
#
_entry.id   AF-A0A954N9M2-F1
#
_cell.length_a   1.000
_cell.length_b   1.000
_cell.length_c   1.000
_cell.angle_alpha   90.00
_cell.angle_beta   90.00
_cell.angle_gamma   90.00
#
_symmetry.space_group_name_H-M   'P 1'
#
loop_
_entity.id
_entity.type
_entity.pdbx_description
1 polymer ?
#
loop_
_entity_poly.entity_id
_entity_poly.type
_entity_poly.pdbx_seq_one_letter_code
_entity_poly.pdbx_strand_id
1 'polypeptide(L)'
;MLTRKPMVPRCLTGAKTLGNIQGPSVEQWLADRKVEATSSTIRNAHLTAVRELLILSVSVGTLGTNCLAGLPRANEQAERRHLHRPLTEDELTRLLYVCRWRRLSDFGR
;
A
#
# COMPACT_ATOMS: atom_id res chain seq x y z
N MET A 1 -21.78 -20.48 13.00
CA MET A 1 -21.64 -19.20 13.71
C MET A 1 -20.43 -18.47 13.16
N LEU A 2 -20.62 -17.50 12.26
CA LEU A 2 -19.54 -16.67 11.74
C LEU A 2 -19.32 -15.52 12.73
N THR A 3 -18.27 -15.64 13.55
CA THR A 3 -17.85 -14.57 14.45
C THR A 3 -17.34 -13.39 13.62
N ARG A 4 -18.16 -12.34 13.52
CA ARG A 4 -17.74 -11.04 12.98
C ARG A 4 -16.67 -10.49 13.92
N LYS A 5 -15.41 -10.64 13.54
CA LYS A 5 -14.26 -10.03 14.20
C LYS A 5 -14.52 -8.52 14.28
N PRO A 6 -14.50 -7.89 15.47
CA PRO A 6 -14.77 -6.46 15.57
C PRO A 6 -13.70 -5.71 14.77
N MET A 7 -14.14 -4.88 13.82
CA MET A 7 -13.29 -3.99 13.06
C MET A 7 -12.88 -2.84 13.97
N VAL A 8 -11.93 -3.10 14.87
CA VAL A 8 -11.22 -2.05 15.60
C VAL A 8 -10.41 -1.30 14.55
N PRO A 9 -10.47 0.04 14.47
CA PRO A 9 -9.53 0.80 13.67
C PRO A 9 -8.15 0.54 14.27
N ARG A 10 -7.45 -0.46 13.71
CA ARG A 10 -6.07 -0.80 14.08
C ARG A 10 -5.27 0.42 13.64
N CYS A 11 -5.00 1.33 14.58
CA CYS A 11 -3.98 2.35 14.40
C CYS A 11 -2.73 1.65 13.83
N LEU A 12 -2.01 2.32 12.92
CA LEU A 12 -0.96 1.79 12.02
C LEU A 12 0.12 0.91 12.68
N THR A 13 0.14 0.79 14.01
CA THR A 13 1.03 -0.05 14.82
C THR A 13 0.39 -0.57 16.13
N GLY A 14 -0.84 -0.18 16.48
CA GLY A 14 -1.38 -0.32 17.84
C GLY A 14 -0.99 0.81 18.80
N ALA A 15 -0.20 1.80 18.36
CA ALA A 15 0.20 2.94 19.19
C ALA A 15 -0.97 3.90 19.47
N LYS A 16 -1.11 4.34 20.74
CA LYS A 16 -2.08 5.34 21.18
C LYS A 16 -1.56 6.79 21.05
N THR A 17 -0.24 6.98 21.01
CA THR A 17 0.42 8.28 20.92
C THR A 17 1.55 8.23 19.89
N LEU A 18 1.89 9.38 19.29
CA LEU A 18 2.98 9.49 18.32
C LEU A 18 4.34 9.09 18.91
N GLY A 19 4.59 9.44 20.18
CA GLY A 19 5.82 9.08 20.89
C GLY A 19 5.97 7.58 21.18
N ASN A 20 4.91 6.78 21.07
CA ASN A 20 4.99 5.33 21.27
C ASN A 20 5.21 4.56 19.96
N ILE A 21 5.42 5.25 18.84
CA ILE A 21 5.74 4.62 17.56
C ILE A 21 7.21 4.19 17.59
N GLN A 22 7.42 2.87 17.60
CA GLN A 22 8.75 2.26 17.57
C GLN A 22 8.98 1.54 16.25
N GLY A 23 10.23 1.56 15.77
CA GLY A 23 10.65 0.89 14.53
C GLY A 23 10.24 -0.59 14.47
N PRO A 24 10.50 -1.42 15.50
CA PRO A 24 10.14 -2.84 15.50
C PRO A 24 8.64 -3.09 15.36
N SER A 25 7.81 -2.23 15.97
CA SER A 25 6.35 -2.35 15.89
C SER A 25 5.83 -2.07 14.48
N VAL A 26 6.40 -1.06 13.81
CA VAL A 26 6.09 -0.77 12.40
C VAL A 26 6.58 -1.89 11.49
N GLU A 27 7.78 -2.41 11.74
CA GLU A 27 8.34 -3.51 10.95
C GLU A 27 7.47 -4.78 11.03
N GLN A 28 7.06 -5.15 12.25
CA GLN A 28 6.16 -6.28 12.46
C GLN A 28 4.80 -6.04 11.78
N TRP A 29 4.23 -4.84 11.90
CA TRP A 29 2.97 -4.50 11.24
C TRP A 29 3.05 -4.57 9.70
N LEU A 30 4.18 -4.13 9.13
CA LEU A 30 4.45 -4.27 7.70
C LEU A 30 4.69 -5.73 7.30
N ALA A 31 5.24 -6.56 8.18
CA ALA A 31 5.46 -7.99 7.97
C ALA A 31 4.13 -8.75 7.98
N ASP A 32 3.22 -8.45 8.91
CA ASP A 32 1.87 -9.04 8.97
C ASP A 32 1.11 -8.79 7.65
N ARG A 33 1.22 -7.58 7.08
CA ARG A 33 0.61 -7.24 5.79
C ARG A 33 1.19 -7.99 4.59
N LYS A 34 2.46 -8.43 4.68
CA LYS A 34 3.06 -9.30 3.66
C LYS A 34 2.37 -10.67 3.64
N VAL A 35 1.94 -11.16 4.81
CA VAL A 35 1.15 -12.41 4.94
C VAL A 35 -0.25 -12.24 4.35
N GLU A 36 -0.83 -11.04 4.45
CA GLU A 36 -2.13 -10.69 3.85
C GLU A 36 -2.08 -10.47 2.30
N ALA A 37 -1.03 -10.93 1.62
CA ALA A 37 -0.81 -10.85 0.17
C ALA A 37 -0.75 -9.42 -0.42
N THR A 38 -0.51 -8.41 0.43
CA THR A 38 -0.35 -7.01 0.02
C THR A 38 0.88 -6.84 -0.87
N SER A 39 0.77 -6.09 -1.98
CA SER A 39 1.90 -5.79 -2.86
C SER A 39 2.99 -4.99 -2.15
N SER A 40 4.25 -5.23 -2.55
CA SER A 40 5.43 -4.48 -2.12
C SER A 40 5.27 -2.97 -2.34
N THR A 41 4.61 -2.55 -3.43
CA THR A 41 4.27 -1.15 -3.71
C THR A 41 3.35 -0.57 -2.64
N ILE A 42 2.31 -1.31 -2.24
CA ILE A 42 1.36 -0.87 -1.20
C ILE A 42 2.06 -0.82 0.17
N ARG A 43 2.90 -1.82 0.47
CA ARG A 43 3.74 -1.81 1.69
C ARG A 43 4.65 -0.58 1.73
N ASN A 44 5.30 -0.23 0.63
CA ASN A 44 6.16 0.94 0.53
C ASN A 44 5.39 2.26 0.59
N ALA A 45 4.18 2.30 0.04
CA ALA A 45 3.28 3.45 0.17
C ALA A 45 2.91 3.68 1.65
N HIS A 46 2.57 2.62 2.40
CA HIS A 46 2.35 2.72 3.84
C HIS A 46 3.59 3.19 4.60
N LEU A 47 4.76 2.60 4.34
CA LEU A 47 6.01 3.02 4.97
C LEU A 47 6.30 4.51 4.71
N THR A 48 6.12 4.96 3.47
CA THR A 48 6.34 6.36 3.07
C THR A 48 5.37 7.27 3.80
N ALA A 49 4.07 6.95 3.84
CA ALA A 49 3.07 7.75 4.54
C ALA A 49 3.39 7.91 6.05
N VAL A 50 3.78 6.83 6.72
CA VAL A 50 4.14 6.89 8.15
C VAL A 50 5.45 7.67 8.35
N ARG A 51 6.43 7.49 7.46
CA ARG A 51 7.69 8.25 7.52
C ARG A 51 7.47 9.74 7.37
N GLU A 52 6.67 10.17 6.40
CA GLU A 52 6.35 11.60 6.18
C GLU A 52 5.61 12.20 7.38
N LEU A 53 4.68 11.45 7.98
CA LEU A 53 4.00 11.87 9.20
C LEU A 53 5.00 12.13 10.35
N LEU A 54 5.98 11.25 10.54
CA LEU A 54 7.00 11.43 11.58
C LEU A 54 7.96 12.57 11.27
N ILE A 55 8.32 12.77 10.00
CA ILE A 55 9.13 13.93 9.57
C ILE A 55 8.38 15.23 9.91
N LEU A 56 7.10 15.32 9.58
CA LEU A 56 6.25 16.46 9.92
C LEU A 56 6.14 16.64 11.44
N SER A 57 6.01 15.56 12.19
CA SER A 57 5.93 15.62 13.66
C SER A 57 7.24 16.14 14.29
N VAL A 58 8.39 15.79 13.71
CA VAL A 58 9.69 16.34 14.11
C VAL A 58 9.81 17.81 13.72
N SER A 59 9.35 18.22 12.53
CA SER A 59 9.43 19.62 12.10
C SER A 59 8.57 20.56 12.95
N VAL A 60 7.42 20.07 13.45
CA VAL A 60 6.56 20.81 14.39
C VAL A 60 7.08 20.75 15.84
N GLY A 61 8.14 19.99 16.12
CA GLY A 61 8.75 19.87 17.44
C GLY A 61 8.00 18.96 18.42
N THR A 62 7.04 18.16 17.92
CA THR A 62 6.30 17.18 18.73
C THR A 62 7.07 15.88 18.98
N LEU A 63 8.06 15.59 18.14
CA LEU A 63 8.99 14.46 18.28
C LEU A 63 10.43 14.96 18.15
N GLY A 64 11.34 14.39 18.92
CA GLY A 64 12.77 14.75 18.85
C GLY A 64 13.50 14.12 17.66
N THR A 65 13.12 12.91 17.25
CA THR A 65 13.77 12.16 16.17
C THR A 65 12.78 11.27 15.42
N ASN A 66 13.09 10.95 14.17
CA ASN A 66 12.31 10.00 13.36
C ASN A 66 12.80 8.56 13.58
N CYS A 67 12.02 7.76 14.31
CA CYS A 67 12.30 6.36 14.62
C CYS A 67 12.34 5.42 13.40
N LEU A 68 11.87 5.87 12.22
CA LEU A 68 11.76 5.07 10.99
C LEU A 68 12.79 5.46 9.92
N ALA A 69 13.78 6.29 10.26
CA ALA A 69 14.83 6.69 9.32
C ALA A 69 15.65 5.49 8.79
N GLY A 70 15.80 4.43 9.59
CA GLY A 70 16.56 3.24 9.23
C GLY A 70 15.78 2.10 8.56
N LEU A 71 14.43 2.16 8.49
CA LEU A 71 13.66 1.06 7.91
C LEU A 71 13.82 1.01 6.38
N PRO A 72 14.22 -0.14 5.80
CA PRO A 72 14.36 -0.29 4.36
C PRO A 72 12.99 -0.43 3.68
N ARG A 73 12.93 0.02 2.42
CA ARG A 73 11.82 -0.28 1.51
C ARG A 73 11.88 -1.74 1.07
N ALA A 74 10.72 -2.34 0.84
CA ALA A 74 10.64 -3.64 0.20
C ALA A 74 11.10 -3.54 -1.26
N ASN A 75 11.76 -4.57 -1.77
CA ASN A 75 12.19 -4.61 -3.17
C ASN A 75 10.98 -4.80 -4.10
N GLU A 76 10.58 -3.73 -4.79
CA GLU A 76 9.46 -3.74 -5.75
C GLU A 76 9.78 -4.52 -7.02
N GLN A 77 11.06 -4.57 -7.42
CA GLN A 77 11.49 -5.28 -8.63
C GLN A 77 11.37 -6.80 -8.49
N ALA A 78 11.43 -7.32 -7.26
CA ALA A 78 11.17 -8.73 -6.99
C ALA A 78 9.71 -9.12 -7.29
N GLU A 79 8.79 -8.16 -7.28
CA GLU A 79 7.37 -8.40 -7.54
C GLU A 79 7.03 -8.14 -9.00
N ARG A 80 6.96 -9.19 -9.82
CA ARG A 80 6.64 -9.11 -11.26
C ARG A 80 5.19 -8.71 -11.58
N ARG A 81 4.36 -8.35 -10.59
CA ARG A 81 2.94 -7.99 -10.79
C ARG A 81 2.75 -6.72 -11.63
N HIS A 82 3.74 -5.83 -11.67
CA HIS A 82 3.73 -4.63 -12.51
C HIS A 82 4.08 -4.92 -13.97
N LEU A 83 4.59 -6.11 -14.29
CA LEU A 83 4.89 -6.51 -15.66
C LEU A 83 3.60 -6.92 -16.35
N HIS A 84 2.92 -5.96 -16.94
CA HIS A 84 1.84 -6.21 -17.87
C HIS A 84 2.43 -6.71 -19.20
N ARG A 85 1.96 -7.86 -19.68
CA ARG A 85 2.26 -8.32 -21.03
C ARG A 85 1.62 -7.35 -22.03
N PRO A 86 2.33 -6.94 -23.10
CA PRO A 86 1.68 -6.23 -24.19
C PRO A 86 0.60 -7.12 -24.83
N LEU A 87 -0.51 -6.51 -25.26
CA LEU A 87 -1.52 -7.20 -26.06
C LEU A 87 -0.90 -7.67 -27.38
N THR A 88 -1.27 -8.87 -27.82
CA THR A 88 -0.96 -9.29 -29.21
C THR A 88 -1.84 -8.57 -30.20
N GLU A 89 -1.45 -8.61 -31.48
CA GLU A 89 -2.26 -8.07 -32.57
C GLU A 89 -3.66 -8.69 -32.62
N ASP A 90 -3.77 -10.01 -32.40
CA ASP A 90 -5.05 -10.71 -32.34
C ASP A 90 -5.92 -10.26 -31.15
N GLU A 91 -5.31 -10.11 -29.97
CA GLU A 91 -6.00 -9.66 -28.76
C GLU A 91 -6.47 -8.21 -28.90
N LEU A 92 -5.66 -7.35 -29.51
CA LEU A 92 -6.01 -5.97 -29.83
C LEU A 92 -7.16 -5.91 -30.84
N THR A 93 -7.10 -6.72 -31.90
CA THR A 93 -8.15 -6.79 -32.92
C THR A 93 -9.49 -7.22 -32.30
N ARG A 94 -9.46 -8.22 -31.41
CA ARG A 94 -10.64 -8.65 -30.65
C ARG A 94 -11.17 -7.55 -29.72
N LEU A 95 -10.28 -6.85 -29.04
CA LEU A 95 -10.65 -5.73 -28.17
C LEU A 95 -11.35 -4.62 -28.96
N LEU A 96 -10.77 -4.19 -30.09
CA LEU A 96 -11.35 -3.17 -30.97
C LEU A 96 -12.71 -3.60 -31.54
N TYR A 97 -12.85 -4.87 -31.90
CA TYR A 97 -14.13 -5.42 -32.33
C TYR A 97 -15.20 -5.31 -31.24
N VAL A 98 -14.90 -5.67 -29.98
CA VAL A 98 -15.84 -5.54 -28.87
C VAL A 98 -16.17 -4.08 -28.59
N CYS A 99 -15.18 -3.18 -28.60
CA CYS A 99 -15.38 -1.75 -28.39
C CYS A 99 -16.28 -1.09 -29.46
N ARG A 100 -16.35 -1.66 -30.67
CA ARG A 100 -17.27 -1.20 -31.72
C ARG A 100 -18.73 -1.39 -31.33
N TRP A 101 -19.06 -2.49 -30.67
CA TRP A 101 -20.43 -2.86 -30.29
C TRP A 101 -20.84 -2.33 -28.92
N ARG A 102 -19.86 -2.22 -28.01
CA ARG A 102 -20.05 -1.70 -26.66
C ARG A 102 -19.23 -0.43 -26.53
N ARG A 103 -19.77 0.67 -27.05
CA ARG A 103 -19.08 1.96 -27.02
C ARG A 103 -18.83 2.35 -25.56
N LEU A 104 -17.59 2.70 -25.25
CA LEU A 104 -17.18 3.13 -23.91
C LEU A 104 -17.94 4.39 -23.44
N SER A 105 -18.47 5.19 -24.38
CA SER A 105 -19.35 6.33 -24.11
C SER A 105 -20.61 5.95 -23.34
N ASP A 106 -21.10 4.72 -23.52
CA ASP A 106 -22.38 4.29 -22.95
C ASP A 106 -22.25 3.94 -21.46
N PHE A 107 -21.02 3.82 -20.95
CA PHE A 107 -20.69 3.51 -19.56
C PHE A 107 -20.01 4.68 -18.82
N GLY A 108 -19.99 5.87 -19.42
CA GLY A 108 -19.28 7.04 -18.91
C GLY A 108 -20.16 8.06 -18.17
N ARG A 109 -20.54 7.75 -16.93
CA ARG A 109 -20.59 8.67 -15.77
C ARG A 109 -20.40 7.87 -14.49
#